data_AF-A0A6H1Z673-F1
#
_entry.id   AF-A0A6H1Z673-F1
#
_cell.length_a   1.000
_cell.length_b   1.000
_cell.length_c   1.000
_cell.angle_alpha   90.00
_cell.angle_beta   90.00
_cell.angle_gamma   90.00
#
_symmetry.space_group_name_H-M   'P 1'
#
loop_
_entity.id
_entity.type
_entity.pdbx_description
1 polymer ?
#
loop_
_entity_poly.entity_id
_entity_poly.type
_entity_poly.pdbx_seq_one_letter_code
_entity_poly.pdbx_strand_id
1 'polypeptide(L)' 'MTLRDIRIDPNAEKERVYEQVHALYRQGKSVKVKEHKSGFPAVRVDCENIHILTDIISLEKWWAKKKEWEEWQAKKKAQ' A
#
# COMPACT_ATOMS: atom_id res chain seq x y z
N MET A 1 -0.60 2.01 19.84
CA MET A 1 -0.63 2.29 18.39
C MET A 1 -1.98 1.85 17.86
N THR A 2 -2.68 2.73 17.15
CA THR A 2 -4.08 2.53 16.75
C THR A 2 -4.15 2.11 15.28
N LEU A 3 -4.86 1.02 15.00
CA LEU A 3 -5.18 0.60 13.62
C LEU A 3 -6.09 1.64 12.98
N ARG A 4 -5.69 2.22 11.84
CA ARG A 4 -6.53 3.14 11.08
C ARG A 4 -7.30 2.37 10.01
N ASP A 5 -8.63 2.35 10.09
CA ASP A 5 -9.48 1.80 9.04
C ASP A 5 -9.67 2.86 7.95
N ILE A 6 -9.27 2.53 6.71
CA ILE A 6 -9.37 3.40 5.54
C ILE A 6 -10.21 2.77 4.43
N ARG A 7 -10.92 1.67 4.69
CA ARG A 7 -11.66 0.93 3.65
C ARG A 7 -12.69 1.78 2.91
N ILE A 8 -13.31 2.73 3.61
CA ILE A 8 -14.33 3.64 3.07
C ILE A 8 -13.76 5.00 2.66
N ASP A 9 -12.46 5.24 2.90
CA ASP A 9 -11.82 6.48 2.52
C ASP A 9 -11.80 6.62 0.98
N PRO A 10 -11.81 7.84 0.45
CA PRO A 10 -11.63 8.07 -0.99
C PRO A 10 -10.32 7.47 -1.50
N ASN A 11 -10.31 7.01 -2.76
CA ASN A 11 -9.11 6.42 -3.36
C ASN A 11 -7.88 7.32 -3.26
N ALA A 12 -8.04 8.64 -3.41
CA ALA A 12 -6.93 9.59 -3.28
C ALA A 12 -6.29 9.57 -1.89
N GLU A 13 -7.07 9.41 -0.82
CA GLU A 13 -6.56 9.29 0.55
C GLU A 13 -5.87 7.95 0.76
N LYS A 14 -6.45 6.85 0.24
CA LYS A 14 -5.82 5.52 0.26
C LYS A 14 -4.46 5.54 -0.42
N GLU A 15 -4.37 6.10 -1.63
CA GLU A 15 -3.11 6.20 -2.37
C GLU A 15 -2.05 6.99 -1.59
N ARG A 16 -2.40 8.09 -0.92
CA ARG A 16 -1.47 8.85 -0.07
C ARG A 16 -0.89 8.01 1.06
N VAL A 17 -1.69 7.12 1.65
CA VAL A 17 -1.24 6.23 2.72
C VAL A 17 -0.37 5.10 2.15
N TYR A 18 -0.73 4.54 0.99
CA TYR A 18 0.08 3.52 0.33
C TYR A 18 1.45 4.05 -0.09
N GLU A 19 1.52 5.28 -0.60
CA GLU A 19 2.78 5.95 -0.91
C GLU A 19 3.68 6.12 0.32
N GLN A 20 3.11 6.40 1.50
CA GLN A 20 3.89 6.47 2.75
C GLN A 20 4.45 5.11 3.15
N VAL A 21 3.61 4.05 3.08
CA VAL A 21 4.06 2.67 3.34
C VAL A 21 5.17 2.27 2.37
N HIS A 22 5.02 2.61 1.09
CA HIS A 22 6.02 2.31 0.06
C HIS A 22 7.32 3.10 0.24
N ALA A 23 7.24 4.37 0.64
CA ALA A 23 8.42 5.15 0.98
C ALA A 23 9.25 4.48 2.10
N LEU A 24 8.58 3.88 3.09
CA LEU A 24 9.24 3.09 4.14
C LEU A 24 9.78 1.77 3.61
N TYR A 25 9.01 1.05 2.79
CA TYR A 25 9.48 -0.18 2.12
C TYR A 25 10.77 0.07 1.33
N ARG A 26 10.83 1.18 0.58
CA ARG A 26 12.02 1.61 -0.17
C ARG A 26 13.23 1.95 0.70
N GLN A 27 13.02 2.28 1.97
CA GLN A 27 14.09 2.46 2.95
C GLN A 27 14.54 1.13 3.58
N GLY A 28 14.04 -0.02 3.08
CA GLY A 28 14.35 -1.35 3.60
C GLY A 28 13.48 -1.76 4.79
N LYS A 29 12.41 -1.03 5.12
CA LYS A 29 11.50 -1.39 6.21
C LYS A 29 10.61 -2.56 5.82
N SER A 30 10.33 -3.43 6.79
CA SER A 30 9.46 -4.59 6.58
C SER A 30 7.99 -4.16 6.50
N VAL A 31 7.31 -4.62 5.45
CA VAL A 31 5.85 -4.48 5.30
C VAL A 31 5.22 -5.85 5.50
N LYS A 32 4.22 -5.94 6.37
CA LYS A 32 3.44 -7.15 6.61
C LYS A 32 2.01 -6.93 6.14
N VAL A 33 1.54 -7.78 5.23
CA VAL A 33 0.16 -7.77 4.76
C VAL A 33 -0.53 -9.03 5.29
N LYS A 34 -1.69 -8.89 5.90
CA LYS A 34 -2.47 -9.99 6.47
C LYS A 34 -3.93 -9.88 6.05
N GLU A 35 -4.54 -10.98 5.67
CA GLU A 35 -5.98 -11.04 5.41
C GLU A 35 -6.77 -10.80 6.70
N HIS A 36 -7.82 -9.99 6.60
CA HIS A 36 -8.75 -9.76 7.70
C HIS A 36 -9.91 -10.75 7.62
N LYS A 37 -10.20 -11.46 8.73
CA LYS A 37 -11.19 -12.56 8.79
C LYS A 37 -12.67 -12.13 8.68
N SER A 38 -12.96 -10.91 8.21
CA SER A 38 -14.32 -10.34 8.22
C SER A 38 -15.21 -10.78 7.05
N GLY A 39 -14.77 -11.68 6.17
CA GLY A 39 -15.54 -12.14 4.99
C GLY A 39 -15.64 -11.10 3.85
N PHE A 40 -15.27 -9.85 4.11
CA PHE A 40 -15.00 -8.82 3.10
C PHE A 40 -13.52 -8.88 2.70
N PRO A 41 -13.15 -8.63 1.41
CA PRO A 41 -11.76 -8.67 0.93
C PRO A 41 -10.95 -7.49 1.48
N ALA A 42 -10.70 -7.53 2.78
CA ALA A 42 -9.98 -6.54 3.56
C ALA A 42 -8.64 -7.12 4.01
N VAL A 43 -7.61 -6.28 3.95
CA VAL A 43 -6.26 -6.61 4.39
C VAL A 43 -5.77 -5.58 5.37
N ARG A 44 -5.08 -6.08 6.38
CA ARG A 44 -4.30 -5.28 7.31
C ARG A 44 -2.89 -5.13 6.76
N VAL A 45 -2.41 -3.90 6.66
CA VAL A 45 -1.03 -3.58 6.31
C VAL A 45 -0.35 -2.96 7.52
N ASP A 46 0.72 -3.59 7.98
CA ASP A 46 1.54 -3.13 9.08
C ASP A 46 2.95 -2.80 8.55
N CYS A 47 3.41 -1.57 8.75
CA CYS A 47 4.77 -1.12 8.42
C CYS A 47 5.25 -0.09 9.45
N GLU A 48 6.24 -0.46 10.27
CA GLU A 48 6.74 0.37 11.39
C GLU A 48 5.59 0.91 12.27
N ASN A 49 5.32 2.21 12.20
CA ASN A 49 4.29 2.92 12.96
C ASN A 49 2.96 3.08 12.19
N ILE A 50 2.90 2.62 10.94
CA ILE A 50 1.71 2.68 10.09
C ILE A 50 1.00 1.34 10.15
N HIS A 51 -0.21 1.35 10.71
CA HIS A 51 -1.08 0.18 10.79
C HIS A 51 -2.42 0.54 10.18
N ILE A 52 -2.75 -0.06 9.04
CA ILE A 52 -3.97 0.27 8.30
C ILE A 52 -4.80 -0.97 8.00
N LEU A 53 -6.11 -0.79 7.98
CA LEU A 53 -7.05 -1.75 7.42
C LEU A 53 -7.61 -1.17 6.12
N THR A 54 -7.41 -1.86 5.01
CA THR A 54 -7.85 -1.41 3.68
C THR A 54 -8.47 -2.55 2.89
N ASP A 55 -9.09 -2.26 1.75
CA ASP A 55 -9.55 -3.28 0.81
C ASP A 55 -8.42 -3.72 -0.14
N ILE A 56 -8.35 -5.02 -0.43
CA ILE A 56 -7.29 -5.58 -1.28
C ILE A 56 -7.35 -5.03 -2.71
N ILE A 57 -8.55 -4.75 -3.22
CA ILE A 57 -8.77 -4.32 -4.61
C ILE A 57 -8.09 -2.96 -4.86
N SER A 58 -8.26 -2.01 -3.96
CA SER A 58 -7.63 -0.69 -4.07
C SER A 58 -6.11 -0.77 -3.91
N LEU A 59 -5.63 -1.65 -3.03
CA LEU A 59 -4.20 -1.85 -2.82
C LEU A 59 -3.52 -2.46 -4.06
N GLU A 60 -4.11 -3.49 -4.65
CA GLU A 60 -3.60 -4.14 -5.86
C GLU A 60 -3.58 -3.20 -7.07
N LYS A 61 -4.65 -2.42 -7.28
CA LYS A 61 -4.72 -1.43 -8.35
C LYS A 61 -3.63 -0.38 -8.23
N TRP A 62 -3.40 0.14 -7.04
CA TRP A 62 -2.33 1.10 -6.79
C TRP A 62 -0.96 0.46 -7.03
N TRP A 63 -0.74 -0.77 -6.56
CA TRP A 63 0.55 -1.46 -6.73
C TRP A 63 0.87 -1.76 -8.20
N ALA A 64 -0.11 -2.20 -8.99
CA ALA A 64 0.04 -2.43 -10.42
C ALA A 64 0.51 -1.15 -11.13
N LYS A 65 -0.20 -0.04 -10.91
CA LYS A 65 0.15 1.28 -11.44
C LYS A 65 1.54 1.74 -11.00
N LYS A 66 1.89 1.49 -9.74
CA LYS A 66 3.19 1.91 -9.19
C LYS A 66 4.34 1.13 -9.81
N LYS A 67 4.18 -0.19 -9.95
CA LYS A 67 5.18 -1.07 -10.56
C LYS A 67 5.47 -0.67 -12.01
N GLU A 68 4.44 -0.42 -12.81
CA GLU A 68 4.61 0.05 -14.19
C GLU A 68 5.42 1.35 -14.27
N TRP A 69 5.13 2.29 -13.37
CA TRP A 69 5.87 3.56 -13.29
C TRP A 69 7.34 3.34 -12.91
N GLU A 70 7.62 2.47 -11.95
CA GLU A 70 8.99 2.14 -11.53
C GLU A 70 9.79 1.47 -12.64
N GLU A 71 9.18 0.53 -13.37
CA GLU A 71 9.79 -0.13 -14.52
C GLU A 71 10.09 0.88 -15.65
N TRP A 72 9.18 1.81 -15.91
CA TRP A 72 9.40 2.88 -16.89
C TRP A 72 10.56 3.80 -16.51
N GLN A 73 10.65 4.19 -15.24
CA GLN A 73 11.75 4.98 -14.70
C GLN A 73 13.10 4.25 -14.80
N ALA A 74 13.11 2.94 -14.52
CA ALA A 74 14.32 2.12 -14.63
C ALA A 74 14.83 2.07 -16.08
N LYS A 75 13.94 1.89 -17.06
CA LYS A 75 14.28 1.90 -18.49
C LYS A 75 14.84 3.25 -18.94
N LYS A 76 14.26 4.36 -18.45
CA LYS A 76 14.71 5.72 -18.75
C LYS A 76 16.11 6.05 -18.21
N LYS A 77 16.52 5.47 -17.07
CA LYS A 77 17.85 5.70 -16.49
C LYS A 77 18.97 4.88 -17.11
N ALA A 78 18.62 3.82 -17.84
CA ALA A 78 19.56 2.93 -18.51
C ALA A 78 19.91 3.37 -19.95
N GLN A 79 19.33 4.49 -20.40
CA GLN A 79 19.46 5.06 -21.74
C GLN A 79 20.13 6.43 -21.67
#